data_AF-A0A059DKJ0-F1
#
_entry.id   AF-A0A059DKJ0-F1
#
_cell.length_a   1.000
_cell.length_b   1.000
_cell.length_c   1.000
_cell.angle_alpha   90.00
_cell.angle_beta   90.00
_cell.angle_gamma   90.00
#
_symmetry.space_group_name_H-M   'P 1'
#
loop_
_entity.id
_entity.type
_entity.pdbx_description
1 polymer ?
#
loop_
_entity_poly.entity_id
_entity_poly.type
_entity_poly.pdbx_seq_one_letter_code
_entity_poly.pdbx_strand_id
1 'polypeptide(L)'
;MNSPTVFISVVELVLLSNGSLRVSSSTSPPKDPFLGIALEDVKYYSSSNRIKCKDGSKKFTRAQVNDDFCDCPNGTDEPGTSACPNGKFYCRNAGHVPVIIFSSRVNDGICGFPSLMSLDNFYF
;
A
#
# COMPACT_ATOMS: atom_id res chain seq x y z
N MET A 1 -8.99 31.61 2.42
CA MET A 1 -9.05 32.42 3.65
C MET A 1 -7.78 32.15 4.45
N ASN A 2 -7.12 33.25 4.85
CA ASN A 2 -5.83 33.38 5.54
C ASN A 2 -5.74 32.51 6.82
N SER A 3 -4.67 31.74 7.08
CA SER A 3 -3.37 32.08 7.75
C SER A 3 -3.43 31.90 9.29
N PRO A 4 -2.36 31.85 10.15
CA PRO A 4 -0.89 31.72 9.96
C PRO A 4 -0.15 30.80 11.00
N THR A 5 1.20 30.83 10.96
CA THR A 5 2.20 30.49 12.01
C THR A 5 2.52 29.00 12.22
N VAL A 6 3.75 28.54 12.00
CA VAL A 6 4.92 28.89 12.81
C VAL A 6 6.10 29.36 11.94
N PHE A 7 6.47 30.63 12.10
CA PHE A 7 7.77 31.18 11.75
C PHE A 7 8.82 30.56 12.69
N ILE A 8 9.86 29.93 12.14
CA ILE A 8 11.16 29.89 12.83
C ILE A 8 12.15 30.61 11.93
N SER A 9 12.63 31.71 12.51
CA SER A 9 13.49 32.73 11.94
C SER A 9 14.88 32.20 11.64
N VAL A 10 15.49 32.83 10.65
CA VAL A 10 16.91 32.78 10.30
C VAL A 10 17.76 32.93 11.56
N VAL A 11 18.43 31.86 11.99
CA VAL A 11 19.61 31.90 12.85
C VAL A 11 20.66 31.02 12.16
N GLU A 12 21.63 31.72 11.56
CA GLU A 12 22.98 31.32 11.12
C GLU A 12 23.26 29.81 11.01
N LEU A 13 23.55 29.25 9.83
CA LEU A 13 24.79 29.51 9.09
C LEU A 13 26.07 29.43 9.94
N VAL A 14 26.28 28.38 10.74
CA VAL A 14 27.62 28.06 11.25
C VAL A 14 27.85 26.54 11.29
N LEU A 15 29.00 26.14 10.73
CA LEU A 15 29.68 24.84 10.80
C LEU A 15 29.34 23.78 9.74
N LEU A 16 29.98 24.00 8.58
CA LEU A 16 30.54 22.96 7.73
C LEU A 16 31.36 21.95 8.57
N SER A 17 30.80 20.79 8.89
CA SER A 17 31.59 19.59 9.19
C SER A 17 30.81 18.33 8.82
N ASN A 18 31.01 17.89 7.57
CA ASN A 18 30.87 16.53 7.06
C ASN A 18 29.78 15.65 7.70
N GLY A 19 28.56 15.82 7.25
CA GLY A 19 27.49 14.84 7.44
C GLY A 19 26.37 15.12 6.45
N SER A 20 26.38 14.42 5.30
CA SER A 20 25.25 14.46 4.37
C SER A 20 24.02 13.87 5.07
N LEU A 21 23.18 14.73 5.64
CA LEU A 21 21.80 14.39 5.99
C LEU A 21 21.08 14.10 4.67
N ARG A 22 21.02 12.83 4.29
CA ARG A 22 20.12 12.38 3.23
C ARG A 22 18.71 12.49 3.78
N VAL A 23 18.02 13.58 3.46
CA VAL A 23 16.57 13.66 3.61
C VAL A 23 15.99 12.66 2.61
N SER A 24 15.68 11.46 3.06
CA SER A 24 14.91 10.48 2.29
C SER A 24 13.48 10.99 2.20
N SER A 25 13.19 11.75 1.15
CA SER A 25 11.81 12.00 0.72
C SER A 25 11.22 10.66 0.29
N SER A 26 10.41 10.04 1.14
CA SER A 26 9.56 8.92 0.77
C SER A 26 8.42 9.46 -0.09
N THR A 27 8.69 9.74 -1.37
CA THR A 27 7.59 9.91 -2.33
C THR A 27 6.95 8.54 -2.48
N SER A 28 5.83 8.29 -1.79
CA SER A 28 5.04 7.08 -2.03
C SER A 28 4.68 7.07 -3.52
N PRO A 29 4.90 5.95 -4.24
CA PRO A 29 4.37 5.79 -5.59
C PRO A 29 2.88 6.19 -5.59
N PRO A 30 2.35 6.79 -6.68
CA PRO A 30 0.93 7.05 -6.77
C PRO A 30 0.17 5.76 -6.43
N LYS A 31 -0.66 5.77 -5.39
CA LYS A 31 -1.44 4.61 -4.94
C LYS A 31 -2.28 4.14 -6.14
N ASP A 32 -1.86 3.05 -6.79
CA ASP A 32 -2.66 2.40 -7.82
C ASP A 32 -3.99 2.00 -7.16
N PRO A 33 -5.14 2.51 -7.64
CA PRO A 33 -6.44 2.20 -7.04
C PRO A 33 -6.82 0.71 -7.14
N PHE A 34 -6.07 -0.08 -7.93
CA PHE A 34 -6.22 -1.51 -8.12
C PHE A 34 -5.07 -2.35 -7.54
N LEU A 35 -4.19 -1.73 -6.74
CA LEU A 35 -3.10 -2.45 -6.08
C LEU A 35 -3.64 -3.64 -5.26
N GLY A 36 -3.16 -4.84 -5.58
CA GLY A 36 -3.54 -6.08 -4.91
C GLY A 36 -4.96 -6.58 -5.20
N ILE A 37 -5.70 -5.93 -6.10
CA ILE A 37 -7.09 -6.28 -6.45
C ILE A 37 -7.10 -7.15 -7.72
N ALA A 38 -7.74 -8.32 -7.64
CA ALA A 38 -8.00 -9.16 -8.81
C ALA A 38 -9.00 -8.47 -9.77
N LEU A 39 -8.84 -8.66 -11.09
CA LEU A 39 -9.70 -8.01 -12.09
C LEU A 39 -11.20 -8.30 -11.89
N GLU A 40 -11.53 -9.50 -11.44
CA GLU A 40 -12.90 -9.92 -11.10
C GLU A 40 -13.50 -9.15 -9.91
N ASP A 41 -12.65 -8.71 -8.98
CA ASP A 41 -13.05 -7.98 -7.77
C ASP A 41 -13.09 -6.46 -7.97
N VAL A 42 -12.58 -5.94 -9.09
CA VAL A 42 -12.59 -4.49 -9.40
C VAL A 42 -13.99 -3.90 -9.30
N LYS A 43 -15.00 -4.64 -9.80
CA LYS A 43 -16.40 -4.20 -9.74
C LYS A 43 -16.91 -4.15 -8.30
N TYR A 44 -16.47 -5.06 -7.44
CA TYR A 44 -16.87 -5.08 -6.03
C TYR A 44 -16.39 -3.81 -5.30
N TYR A 45 -15.12 -3.42 -5.47
CA TYR A 45 -14.57 -2.20 -4.86
C TYR A 45 -15.01 -0.90 -5.54
N SER A 46 -15.53 -0.96 -6.77
CA SER A 46 -15.98 0.22 -7.52
C SER A 46 -17.50 0.42 -7.49
N SER A 47 -18.25 -0.52 -6.89
CA SER A 47 -19.72 -0.54 -6.95
C SER A 47 -20.40 0.55 -6.12
N SER A 48 -19.78 1.00 -5.03
CA SER A 48 -20.39 1.93 -4.08
C SER A 48 -19.34 2.57 -3.19
N ASN A 49 -19.63 3.76 -2.64
CA ASN A 49 -18.75 4.42 -1.67
C ASN A 49 -18.69 3.68 -0.31
N ARG A 50 -19.71 2.86 -0.02
CA ARG A 50 -19.72 1.97 1.15
C ARG A 50 -19.69 0.52 0.67
N ILE A 51 -18.62 -0.18 1.00
CA ILE A 51 -18.37 -1.56 0.61
C ILE A 51 -18.60 -2.43 1.84
N LYS A 52 -19.26 -3.57 1.66
CA LYS A 52 -19.50 -4.54 2.76
C LYS A 52 -18.37 -5.55 2.74
N CYS A 53 -17.71 -5.82 3.86
CA CYS A 53 -16.74 -6.92 3.98
C CYS A 53 -17.32 -8.21 3.37
N LYS A 54 -16.50 -9.02 2.70
CA LYS A 54 -16.96 -10.24 2.01
C LYS A 54 -17.57 -11.28 2.98
N ASP A 55 -17.14 -11.27 4.24
CA ASP A 55 -17.72 -12.09 5.33
C ASP A 55 -19.09 -11.57 5.82
N GLY A 56 -19.48 -10.37 5.40
CA GLY A 56 -20.71 -9.71 5.78
C GLY A 56 -20.71 -9.05 7.16
N SER A 57 -19.57 -8.99 7.86
CA SER A 57 -19.47 -8.52 9.25
C SER A 57 -19.73 -7.02 9.40
N LYS A 58 -19.00 -6.18 8.66
CA LYS A 58 -19.16 -4.72 8.68
C LYS A 58 -19.08 -4.07 7.29
N LYS A 59 -19.29 -2.76 7.25
CA LYS A 59 -19.20 -1.93 6.04
C LYS A 59 -18.12 -0.87 6.24
N PHE A 60 -17.25 -0.70 5.25
CA PHE A 60 -16.19 0.29 5.21
C PHE A 60 -16.38 1.23 4.01
N THR A 61 -15.66 2.33 3.98
CA THR A 61 -15.71 3.33 2.90
C THR A 61 -14.59 3.09 1.90
N ARG A 62 -14.69 3.65 0.68
CA ARG A 62 -13.62 3.53 -0.33
C ARG A 62 -12.27 4.09 0.14
N ALA A 63 -12.29 5.03 1.08
CA ALA A 63 -11.10 5.62 1.69
C ALA A 63 -10.37 4.66 2.65
N GLN A 64 -11.09 3.68 3.19
CA GLN A 64 -10.57 2.60 4.05
C GLN A 64 -10.16 1.37 3.22
N VAL A 65 -9.80 1.59 1.94
CA VAL A 65 -9.24 0.52 1.11
C VAL A 65 -7.76 0.81 0.95
N ASN A 66 -6.92 -0.15 1.33
CA ASN A 66 -5.47 -0.01 1.33
C ASN A 66 -5.02 1.23 2.14
N ASP A 67 -5.63 1.41 3.31
CA ASP A 67 -5.30 2.48 4.26
C ASP A 67 -4.32 2.04 5.36
N ASP A 68 -3.83 0.80 5.26
CA ASP A 68 -2.89 0.16 6.20
C ASP A 68 -3.52 -0.10 7.58
N PHE A 69 -4.84 -0.18 7.66
CA PHE A 69 -5.58 -0.50 8.88
C PHE A 69 -6.57 -1.64 8.66
N CYS A 70 -6.54 -2.65 9.54
CA CYS A 70 -7.40 -3.83 9.37
C CYS A 70 -8.83 -3.61 9.85
N ASP A 71 -9.66 -3.19 8.91
CA ASP A 71 -11.08 -2.97 8.94
C ASP A 71 -11.92 -4.13 8.40
N CYS A 72 -11.43 -5.33 8.15
CA CYS A 72 -12.31 -6.49 7.99
C CYS A 72 -11.65 -7.71 8.65
N PRO A 73 -12.41 -8.56 9.36
CA PRO A 73 -11.86 -9.79 9.93
C PRO A 73 -11.20 -10.72 8.88
N ASN A 74 -11.71 -10.64 7.64
CA ASN A 74 -11.22 -11.40 6.49
C ASN A 74 -10.25 -10.58 5.59
N GLY A 75 -9.85 -9.38 6.01
CA GLY A 75 -8.91 -8.51 5.30
C GLY A 75 -9.32 -8.10 3.89
N THR A 76 -10.63 -7.93 3.66
CA THR A 76 -11.16 -7.52 2.36
C THR A 76 -10.90 -6.05 2.06
N ASP A 77 -10.80 -5.23 3.07
CA ASP A 77 -10.43 -3.82 3.03
C ASP A 77 -8.97 -3.59 2.63
N GLU A 78 -8.07 -4.54 2.91
CA GLU A 78 -6.63 -4.40 2.68
C GLU A 78 -6.06 -5.39 1.63
N PRO A 79 -6.56 -5.39 0.37
CA PRO A 79 -6.05 -6.27 -0.68
C PRO A 79 -4.63 -5.93 -1.14
N GLY A 80 -4.18 -4.69 -0.93
CA GLY A 80 -2.94 -4.10 -1.41
C GLY A 80 -1.87 -3.86 -0.33
N THR A 81 -2.15 -4.22 0.93
CA THR A 81 -1.25 -4.00 2.07
C THR A 81 -1.10 -5.28 2.91
N SER A 82 -0.21 -5.21 3.90
CA SER A 82 0.03 -6.28 4.87
C SER A 82 -0.77 -6.14 6.16
N ALA A 83 -1.68 -5.15 6.27
CA ALA A 83 -2.30 -4.77 7.54
C ALA A 83 -3.21 -5.85 8.15
N CYS A 84 -3.81 -6.72 7.31
CA CYS A 84 -4.67 -7.79 7.78
C CYS A 84 -3.97 -9.17 7.82
N PRO A 85 -4.05 -9.91 8.94
CA PRO A 85 -3.35 -11.20 9.09
C PRO A 85 -3.87 -12.30 8.16
N ASN A 86 -5.16 -12.25 7.82
CA ASN A 86 -5.80 -13.18 6.89
C ASN A 86 -5.92 -12.60 5.47
N GLY A 87 -5.30 -11.45 5.22
CA GLY A 87 -5.35 -10.76 3.94
C GLY A 87 -4.65 -11.57 2.84
N LYS A 88 -5.12 -11.35 1.61
CA LYS A 88 -4.58 -11.96 0.40
C LYS A 88 -4.31 -10.86 -0.61
N PHE A 89 -3.13 -10.93 -1.20
CA PHE A 89 -2.68 -9.98 -2.21
C PHE A 89 -2.66 -10.66 -3.58
N TYR A 90 -3.31 -10.04 -4.56
CA TYR A 90 -3.29 -10.50 -5.94
C TYR A 90 -2.09 -9.89 -6.69
N CYS A 91 -1.13 -10.74 -7.06
CA CYS A 91 -0.04 -10.38 -7.94
C CYS A 91 -0.45 -10.64 -9.39
N ARG A 92 -0.60 -9.58 -10.18
CA ARG A 92 -0.92 -9.70 -11.61
C ARG A 92 0.16 -10.42 -12.41
N ASN A 93 1.42 -10.30 -11.99
CA ASN A 93 2.61 -10.84 -12.67
C ASN A 93 2.58 -10.58 -14.19
N ALA A 94 2.68 -9.31 -14.61
CA ALA A 94 2.62 -8.96 -16.04
C ALA A 94 3.64 -9.78 -16.86
N GLY A 95 3.18 -10.46 -17.91
CA GLY A 95 4.00 -11.39 -18.72
C GLY A 95 4.04 -12.83 -18.20
N HIS A 96 3.47 -13.11 -17.04
CA HIS A 96 3.46 -14.41 -16.38
C HIS A 96 2.07 -14.79 -15.86
N VAL A 97 2.00 -15.94 -15.18
CA VAL A 97 0.78 -16.40 -14.52
C VAL A 97 0.57 -15.61 -13.23
N PRO A 98 -0.63 -15.01 -13.02
CA PRO A 98 -0.93 -14.31 -11.79
C PRO A 98 -0.95 -15.28 -10.60
N VAL A 99 -0.56 -14.80 -9.43
CA VAL A 99 -0.53 -15.58 -8.19
C VAL A 99 -1.17 -14.81 -7.05
N ILE A 100 -1.69 -15.55 -6.07
CA ILE A 100 -2.19 -14.98 -4.82
C ILE A 100 -1.18 -15.32 -3.74
N ILE A 101 -0.74 -14.30 -3.00
CA ILE A 101 0.14 -14.46 -1.83
C ILE A 101 -0.58 -13.99 -0.57
N PHE A 102 -0.08 -14.42 0.58
CA PHE A 102 -0.57 -13.94 1.87
C PHE A 102 -0.06 -12.52 2.12
N SER A 103 -0.90 -11.68 2.76
CA SER A 103 -0.56 -10.30 3.13
C SER A 103 0.72 -10.21 3.98
N SER A 104 1.07 -11.26 4.72
CA SER A 104 2.34 -11.32 5.48
C SER A 104 3.61 -11.30 4.63
N ARG A 105 3.50 -11.52 3.32
CA ARG A 105 4.61 -11.47 2.35
C ARG A 105 4.62 -10.22 1.48
N VAL A 106 3.72 -9.28 1.76
CA VAL A 106 3.67 -7.99 1.06
C VAL A 106 4.62 -7.05 1.76
N ASN A 107 5.60 -6.50 1.05
CA ASN A 107 6.61 -5.56 1.59
C ASN A 107 7.41 -6.11 2.80
N ASP A 108 7.60 -7.43 2.91
CA ASP A 108 8.31 -8.06 4.04
C ASP A 108 9.85 -7.97 3.92
N GLY A 109 10.36 -7.34 2.86
CA GLY A 109 11.79 -7.22 2.60
C GLY A 109 12.45 -8.53 2.14
N ILE A 110 11.67 -9.58 1.87
CA ILE A 110 12.14 -10.89 1.42
C ILE A 110 11.72 -11.09 -0.04
N CYS A 111 12.69 -11.00 -0.95
CA CYS A 111 12.49 -11.51 -2.30
C CYS A 111 12.42 -13.05 -2.26
N GLY A 112 11.28 -13.64 -2.59
CA GLY A 112 11.12 -15.10 -2.66
C GLY A 112 12.10 -15.75 -3.65
N PHE A 113 12.56 -16.97 -3.37
CA PHE A 113 13.48 -17.72 -4.24
C PHE A 113 12.89 -18.03 -5.64
N PRO A 114 13.75 -18.24 -6.68
CA PRO A 114 13.51 -17.80 -8.05
C PRO A 114 12.96 -18.89 -8.99
N SER A 115 11.87 -19.58 -8.62
CA SER A 115 11.20 -20.51 -9.57
C SER A 115 9.87 -19.96 -10.13
N LEU A 116 9.42 -18.80 -9.64
CA LEU A 116 8.24 -18.07 -10.15
C LEU A 116 8.50 -16.57 -10.38
N MET A 117 9.77 -16.14 -10.27
CA MET A 117 10.17 -14.75 -10.51
C MET A 117 11.02 -14.70 -11.77
N SER A 118 10.39 -14.38 -12.90
CA SER A 118 11.12 -13.96 -14.09
C SER A 118 11.06 -12.43 -14.20
N LEU A 119 12.10 -11.84 -13.61
CA LEU A 119 12.99 -10.80 -14.15
C LEU A 119 12.48 -9.52 -14.80
N ASP A 120 11.19 -9.15 -14.75
CA ASP A 120 10.81 -7.78 -15.17
C ASP A 120 9.82 -7.03 -14.28
N ASN A 121 9.05 -7.67 -13.40
CA ASN A 121 8.03 -6.94 -12.65
C ASN A 121 7.72 -7.59 -11.31
N PHE A 122 8.22 -6.99 -10.23
CA PHE A 122 7.55 -6.72 -8.95
C PHE A 122 8.65 -6.48 -7.91
N TYR A 123 9.07 -5.22 -7.80
CA TYR A 123 9.53 -4.70 -6.52
C TYR A 123 8.32 -4.69 -5.58
N PHE A 124 8.49 -5.27 -4.39
CA PHE A 124 7.81 -4.78 -3.20
C PHE A 124 8.75 -3.77 -2.54
#